data_AF-A0A4R0TDF4-F1
#
_entry.id   AF-A0A4R0TDF4-F1
#
_cell.length_a   1.000
_cell.length_b   1.000
_cell.length_c   1.000
_cell.angle_alpha   90.00
_cell.angle_beta   90.00
_cell.angle_gamma   90.00
#
_symmetry.space_group_name_H-M   'P 1'
#
loop_
_entity.id
_entity.type
_entity.pdbx_description
1 polymer ?
#
loop_
_entity_poly.entity_id
_entity_poly.type
_entity_poly.pdbx_seq_one_letter_code
_entity_poly.pdbx_strand_id
1 'polypeptide(L)'
;MPKLIDDPLDDGNCIWDYLFAVWHDTAKNLDDWKDVESAIKEWVVGKDAISLNDAMDFWEGGLAVEDHTDEVKAAYSMIKKHLREKLPSVDFSILEFPSLDEERDRFREQVLKFFALELHIIEDEFAKYLIKTIKDNPSYEPGCKNTYKEIATIGTSVPLEQQANVILSFNYTTPLLEKSIDDSIYYQRNVHGDTGNYEYSQTFGREYHVIFGIDGLSRMDKPEIYQFTKTARVLELPNQYLPEEMKGRSIFDAQENGDEIKEIKFFGHSLGEADYSYFQSLFDQVDLYGSKTKLTFCYTTMHGPNYDAIIELMNRYGETVIPEAHGRNLLHKLLLEERLKIATLSPLVVA
;
A
#
# COMPACT_ATOMS: atom_id res chain seq x y z
N MET A 1 9.03 -0.65 -19.61
CA MET A 1 8.24 -1.49 -20.55
C MET A 1 7.42 -0.57 -21.46
N PRO A 2 7.02 -0.97 -22.67
CA PRO A 2 6.02 -0.23 -23.45
C PRO A 2 4.63 -0.44 -22.83
N LYS A 3 3.71 0.54 -22.90
CA LYS A 3 2.28 0.32 -22.54
C LYS A 3 1.83 -0.96 -23.23
N LEU A 4 1.46 -1.97 -22.44
CA LEU A 4 1.01 -3.24 -23.00
C LEU A 4 -0.47 -3.21 -23.36
N ILE A 5 -1.21 -2.18 -22.95
CA ILE A 5 -2.64 -2.05 -23.22
C ILE A 5 -2.93 -0.56 -23.45
N ASP A 6 -3.36 -0.23 -24.68
CA ASP A 6 -4.06 1.02 -24.98
C ASP A 6 -5.38 0.99 -24.20
N ASP A 7 -5.63 2.06 -23.44
CA ASP A 7 -6.86 2.44 -22.73
C ASP A 7 -7.84 1.30 -22.35
N PRO A 8 -8.06 0.99 -21.06
CA PRO A 8 -8.99 -0.07 -20.63
C PRO A 8 -10.48 0.25 -20.82
N LEU A 9 -10.81 1.23 -21.67
CA LEU A 9 -12.18 1.59 -22.00
C LEU A 9 -12.52 1.38 -23.49
N ASP A 10 -11.69 0.65 -24.24
CA ASP A 10 -12.09 0.12 -25.55
C ASP A 10 -12.19 -1.42 -25.46
N ASP A 11 -13.32 -1.90 -24.89
CA ASP A 11 -13.83 -3.28 -24.93
C ASP A 11 -13.05 -4.44 -24.22
N GLY A 12 -12.45 -4.25 -23.04
CA GLY A 12 -11.89 -5.40 -22.31
C GLY A 12 -11.55 -5.20 -20.84
N ASN A 13 -12.20 -5.97 -19.97
CA ASN A 13 -11.79 -6.15 -18.57
C ASN A 13 -10.33 -6.64 -18.48
N CYS A 14 -9.64 -6.30 -17.39
CA CYS A 14 -8.40 -6.93 -16.99
C CYS A 14 -8.66 -8.09 -16.02
N ILE A 15 -7.61 -8.85 -15.71
CA ILE A 15 -7.68 -9.98 -14.79
C ILE A 15 -8.26 -9.61 -13.43
N TRP A 16 -7.84 -8.45 -12.91
CA TRP A 16 -8.17 -8.01 -11.57
C TRP A 16 -9.64 -7.62 -11.45
N ASP A 17 -10.33 -7.24 -12.54
CA ASP A 17 -11.77 -7.00 -12.53
C ASP A 17 -12.55 -8.29 -12.21
N TYR A 18 -12.14 -9.43 -12.79
CA TYR A 18 -12.77 -10.72 -12.51
C TYR A 18 -12.52 -11.15 -11.06
N LEU A 19 -11.31 -10.91 -10.56
CA LEU A 19 -10.93 -11.25 -9.20
C LEU A 19 -11.65 -10.40 -8.15
N PHE A 20 -11.67 -9.07 -8.33
CA PHE A 20 -12.38 -8.18 -7.41
C PHE A 20 -13.90 -8.38 -7.45
N ALA A 21 -14.48 -8.67 -8.61
CA ALA A 21 -15.90 -9.02 -8.70
C ALA A 21 -16.21 -10.30 -7.92
N VAL A 22 -15.43 -11.37 -8.09
CA VAL A 22 -15.71 -12.62 -7.37
C VAL A 22 -15.50 -12.50 -5.86
N TRP A 23 -14.51 -11.73 -5.41
CA TRP A 23 -14.33 -11.47 -3.98
C TRP A 23 -15.42 -10.56 -3.38
N HIS A 24 -15.97 -9.64 -4.17
CA HIS A 24 -17.17 -8.89 -3.77
C HIS A 24 -18.40 -9.79 -3.64
N ASP A 25 -18.59 -10.73 -4.57
CA ASP A 25 -19.81 -11.56 -4.65
C ASP A 25 -19.78 -12.82 -3.76
N THR A 26 -18.64 -13.16 -3.14
CA THR A 26 -18.48 -14.39 -2.33
C THR A 26 -18.11 -14.09 -0.87
N ALA A 27 -17.95 -15.14 -0.04
CA ALA A 27 -17.87 -15.13 1.44
C ALA A 27 -16.76 -14.26 2.08
N LYS A 28 -15.99 -13.51 1.28
CA LYS A 28 -14.95 -12.59 1.73
C LYS A 28 -15.30 -11.12 1.61
N ASN A 29 -16.55 -10.77 1.22
CA ASN A 29 -17.12 -9.42 1.22
C ASN A 29 -16.04 -8.35 1.43
N LEU A 30 -15.42 -7.89 0.34
CA LEU A 30 -14.49 -6.76 0.38
C LEU A 30 -15.30 -5.52 0.81
N ASP A 31 -15.66 -5.46 2.10
CA ASP A 31 -16.51 -4.45 2.70
C ASP A 31 -15.77 -3.11 2.76
N ASP A 32 -14.43 -3.16 2.77
CA ASP A 32 -13.54 -2.02 2.78
C ASP A 32 -12.49 -2.09 1.66
N TRP A 33 -12.32 -0.98 0.93
CA TRP A 33 -11.27 -0.79 -0.10
C TRP A 33 -9.84 -1.12 0.37
N LYS A 34 -9.58 -1.02 1.68
CA LYS A 34 -8.28 -1.34 2.29
C LYS A 34 -7.84 -2.80 2.07
N ASP A 35 -8.77 -3.68 1.69
CA ASP A 35 -8.52 -5.11 1.54
C ASP A 35 -8.01 -5.50 0.14
N VAL A 36 -7.88 -4.55 -0.80
CA VAL A 36 -7.31 -4.79 -2.14
C VAL A 36 -5.92 -5.45 -2.06
N GLU A 37 -5.05 -4.99 -1.15
CA GLU A 37 -3.71 -5.55 -0.98
C GLU A 37 -3.73 -6.94 -0.35
N SER A 38 -4.68 -7.18 0.55
CA SER A 38 -4.94 -8.52 1.10
C SER A 38 -5.39 -9.48 -0.01
N ALA A 39 -6.28 -9.02 -0.90
CA ALA A 39 -6.77 -9.80 -2.03
C ALA A 39 -5.63 -10.13 -3.02
N ILE A 40 -4.79 -9.16 -3.37
CA ILE A 40 -3.58 -9.38 -4.17
C ILE A 40 -2.67 -10.42 -3.49
N LYS A 41 -2.45 -10.29 -2.17
CA LYS A 41 -1.62 -11.23 -1.40
C LYS A 41 -2.20 -12.65 -1.43
N GLU A 42 -3.51 -12.80 -1.25
CA GLU A 42 -4.17 -14.10 -1.29
C GLU A 42 -4.07 -14.74 -2.67
N TRP A 43 -4.26 -13.97 -3.74
CA TRP A 43 -4.12 -14.49 -5.09
C TRP A 43 -2.70 -14.94 -5.42
N VAL A 44 -1.73 -14.08 -5.11
CA VAL A 44 -0.32 -14.27 -5.50
C VAL A 44 0.38 -15.28 -4.59
N VAL A 45 0.10 -15.26 -3.28
CA VAL A 45 0.84 -16.03 -2.27
C VAL A 45 0.00 -17.13 -1.63
N GLY A 46 -1.33 -16.99 -1.65
CA GLY A 46 -2.25 -17.89 -0.97
C GLY A 46 -2.17 -19.33 -1.47
N LYS A 47 -2.55 -20.23 -0.57
CA LYS A 47 -2.70 -21.67 -0.83
C LYS A 47 -4.15 -22.14 -0.65
N ASP A 48 -5.02 -21.25 -0.20
CA ASP A 48 -6.42 -21.52 0.12
C ASP A 48 -7.35 -20.86 -0.94
N ALA A 49 -8.67 -20.88 -0.68
CA ALA A 49 -9.72 -20.52 -1.63
C ALA A 49 -9.51 -19.16 -2.33
N ILE A 50 -9.71 -19.14 -3.65
CA ILE A 50 -9.53 -17.99 -4.55
C ILE A 50 -8.06 -17.54 -4.65
N SER A 51 -7.17 -18.48 -4.97
CA SER A 51 -5.75 -18.22 -5.27
C SER A 51 -5.35 -18.66 -6.68
N LEU A 52 -4.18 -18.24 -7.18
CA LEU A 52 -3.68 -18.71 -8.48
C LEU A 52 -3.42 -20.22 -8.48
N ASN A 53 -2.94 -20.78 -7.35
CA ASN A 53 -2.73 -22.23 -7.25
C ASN A 53 -4.07 -22.97 -7.38
N ASP A 54 -5.10 -22.50 -6.70
CA ASP A 54 -6.46 -23.05 -6.76
C ASP A 54 -7.06 -22.95 -8.18
N ALA A 55 -6.84 -21.81 -8.87
CA ALA A 55 -7.26 -21.65 -10.26
C ALA A 55 -6.50 -22.57 -11.23
N MET A 56 -5.21 -22.80 -11.01
CA MET A 56 -4.41 -23.75 -11.80
C MET A 56 -4.93 -25.18 -11.62
N ASP A 57 -5.20 -25.60 -10.39
CA ASP A 57 -5.75 -26.93 -10.08
C ASP A 57 -7.13 -27.13 -10.76
N PHE A 58 -7.96 -26.07 -10.81
CA PHE A 58 -9.20 -26.06 -11.59
C PHE A 58 -8.95 -26.21 -13.11
N TRP A 59 -7.91 -25.57 -13.66
CA TRP A 59 -7.58 -25.67 -15.08
C TRP A 59 -6.99 -27.01 -15.50
N GLU A 60 -6.30 -27.71 -14.58
CA GLU A 60 -5.76 -29.07 -14.72
C GLU A 60 -6.86 -30.14 -14.80
N GLY A 61 -8.11 -29.80 -14.43
CA GLY A 61 -9.21 -30.76 -14.35
C GLY A 61 -9.15 -31.66 -13.10
N GLY A 62 -8.39 -31.23 -12.08
CA GLY A 62 -8.27 -31.91 -10.80
C GLY A 62 -9.56 -31.87 -9.97
N LEU A 63 -9.80 -32.94 -9.21
CA LEU A 63 -11.02 -33.28 -8.47
C LEU A 63 -11.37 -32.39 -7.25
N ALA A 64 -10.72 -31.25 -7.01
CA ALA A 64 -10.95 -30.40 -5.82
C ALA A 64 -11.93 -29.23 -6.06
N VAL A 65 -12.64 -29.22 -7.19
CA VAL A 65 -13.51 -28.12 -7.63
C VAL A 65 -14.92 -28.21 -7.05
N GLU A 66 -15.30 -29.31 -6.40
CA GLU A 66 -16.69 -29.50 -5.92
C GLU A 66 -17.08 -28.51 -4.79
N ASP A 67 -16.11 -28.03 -3.99
CA ASP A 67 -16.37 -27.19 -2.82
C ASP A 67 -16.48 -25.68 -3.12
N HIS A 68 -16.16 -25.24 -4.35
CA HIS A 68 -16.25 -23.84 -4.75
C HIS A 68 -17.64 -23.46 -5.25
N THR A 69 -18.03 -22.20 -5.05
CA THR A 69 -19.29 -21.67 -5.59
C THR A 69 -19.25 -21.54 -7.11
N ASP A 70 -20.41 -21.46 -7.75
CA ASP A 70 -20.49 -21.33 -9.21
C ASP A 70 -19.86 -20.00 -9.69
N GLU A 71 -19.89 -18.96 -8.86
CA GLU A 71 -19.26 -17.67 -9.12
C GLU A 71 -17.73 -17.79 -9.21
N VAL A 72 -17.10 -18.54 -8.30
CA VAL A 72 -15.65 -18.81 -8.32
C VAL A 72 -15.25 -19.57 -9.57
N LYS A 73 -15.99 -20.62 -9.92
CA LYS A 73 -15.75 -21.42 -11.14
C LYS A 73 -15.91 -20.59 -12.41
N ALA A 74 -16.92 -19.71 -12.43
CA ALA A 74 -17.13 -18.79 -13.54
C ALA A 74 -15.97 -17.81 -13.67
N ALA A 75 -15.49 -17.23 -12.56
CA ALA A 75 -14.33 -16.36 -12.55
C ALA A 75 -13.08 -17.07 -13.10
N TYR A 76 -12.77 -18.28 -12.64
CA TYR A 76 -11.63 -19.06 -13.14
C TYR A 76 -11.72 -19.38 -14.63
N SER A 77 -12.93 -19.64 -15.13
CA SER A 77 -13.17 -19.87 -16.55
C SER A 77 -12.94 -18.60 -17.37
N MET A 78 -13.39 -17.44 -16.88
CA MET A 78 -13.18 -16.14 -17.51
C MET A 78 -11.70 -15.76 -17.52
N ILE A 79 -10.99 -15.97 -16.41
CA ILE A 79 -9.55 -15.79 -16.31
C ILE A 79 -8.80 -16.65 -17.33
N LYS A 80 -9.13 -17.94 -17.44
CA LYS A 80 -8.52 -18.86 -18.41
C LYS A 80 -8.71 -18.37 -19.84
N LYS A 81 -9.92 -17.89 -20.16
CA LYS A 81 -10.25 -17.33 -21.47
C LYS A 81 -9.42 -16.07 -21.74
N HIS A 82 -9.38 -15.14 -20.79
CA HIS A 82 -8.61 -13.90 -20.88
C HIS A 82 -7.13 -14.16 -21.11
N LEU A 83 -6.54 -15.09 -20.35
CA LEU A 83 -5.15 -15.51 -20.53
C LEU A 83 -4.88 -16.09 -21.93
N ARG A 84 -5.77 -16.93 -22.46
CA ARG A 84 -5.62 -17.47 -23.83
C ARG A 84 -5.69 -16.39 -24.91
N GLU A 85 -6.48 -15.36 -24.69
CA GLU A 85 -6.66 -14.25 -25.64
C GLU A 85 -5.49 -13.25 -25.58
N LYS A 86 -5.03 -12.88 -24.39
CA LYS A 86 -4.04 -11.82 -24.17
C LYS A 86 -2.60 -12.33 -24.04
N LEU A 87 -2.42 -13.60 -23.70
CA LEU A 87 -1.11 -14.23 -23.51
C LEU A 87 -1.01 -15.55 -24.31
N PRO A 88 -1.07 -15.50 -25.66
CA PRO A 88 -1.10 -16.70 -26.51
C PRO A 88 0.19 -17.54 -26.45
N SER A 89 1.27 -17.00 -25.87
CA SER A 89 2.52 -17.71 -25.63
C SER A 89 2.44 -18.70 -24.46
N VAL A 90 1.43 -18.59 -23.58
CA VAL A 90 1.26 -19.49 -22.45
C VAL A 90 0.55 -20.76 -22.91
N ASP A 91 1.24 -21.88 -22.74
CA ASP A 91 0.73 -23.20 -23.08
C ASP A 91 0.01 -23.82 -21.88
N PHE A 92 -1.32 -23.84 -21.94
CA PHE A 92 -2.16 -24.47 -20.92
C PHE A 92 -2.11 -26.00 -20.95
N SER A 93 -1.59 -26.64 -22.00
CA SER A 93 -1.46 -28.10 -22.05
C SER A 93 -0.40 -28.62 -21.06
N ILE A 94 0.50 -27.76 -20.59
CA ILE A 94 1.46 -28.05 -19.52
C ILE A 94 0.75 -28.51 -18.24
N LEU A 95 -0.46 -27.97 -17.99
CA LEU A 95 -1.30 -28.34 -16.85
C LEU A 95 -1.92 -29.75 -16.99
N GLU A 96 -1.90 -30.36 -18.18
CA GLU A 96 -2.43 -31.72 -18.40
C GLU A 96 -1.41 -32.82 -17.99
N PHE A 97 -0.19 -32.44 -17.59
CA PHE A 97 0.90 -33.35 -17.21
C PHE A 97 1.40 -33.08 -15.77
N PRO A 98 0.71 -33.60 -14.73
CA PRO A 98 0.96 -33.26 -13.33
C PRO A 98 2.33 -33.68 -12.75
N SER A 99 3.15 -34.40 -13.53
CA SER A 99 4.42 -34.98 -13.06
C SER A 99 5.64 -34.04 -13.15
N LEU A 100 5.45 -32.78 -13.52
CA LEU A 100 6.53 -31.83 -13.83
C LEU A 100 6.38 -30.54 -13.01
N ASP A 101 6.73 -30.60 -11.72
CA ASP A 101 6.69 -29.44 -10.80
C ASP A 101 7.41 -28.21 -11.39
N GLU A 102 8.56 -28.40 -12.04
CA GLU A 102 9.30 -27.30 -12.68
C GLU A 102 8.56 -26.64 -13.84
N GLU A 103 7.71 -27.37 -14.57
CA GLU A 103 6.90 -26.81 -15.65
C GLU A 103 5.71 -26.02 -15.11
N ARG A 104 5.09 -26.54 -14.05
CA ARG A 104 4.03 -25.85 -13.31
C ARG A 104 4.53 -24.52 -12.73
N ASP A 105 5.72 -24.51 -12.17
CA ASP A 105 6.35 -23.29 -11.64
C ASP A 105 6.66 -22.27 -12.74
N ARG A 106 7.18 -22.72 -13.90
CA ARG A 106 7.41 -21.84 -15.06
C ARG A 106 6.13 -21.25 -15.61
N PHE A 107 5.06 -22.05 -15.70
CA PHE A 107 3.74 -21.57 -16.11
C PHE A 107 3.25 -20.48 -15.14
N ARG A 108 3.32 -20.77 -13.83
CA ARG A 108 2.91 -19.85 -12.77
C ARG A 108 3.67 -18.53 -12.83
N GLU A 109 4.99 -18.57 -13.03
CA GLU A 109 5.84 -17.38 -13.16
C GLU A 109 5.41 -16.50 -14.35
N GLN A 110 5.13 -17.11 -15.51
CA GLN A 110 4.68 -16.37 -16.71
C GLN A 110 3.32 -15.70 -16.48
N VAL A 111 2.38 -16.43 -15.88
CA VAL A 111 1.05 -15.91 -15.55
C VAL A 111 1.14 -14.76 -14.54
N LEU A 112 1.95 -14.90 -13.48
CA LEU A 112 2.13 -13.84 -12.50
C LEU A 112 2.79 -12.59 -13.09
N LYS A 113 3.77 -12.73 -13.98
CA LYS A 113 4.34 -11.57 -14.71
C LYS A 113 3.28 -10.84 -15.51
N PHE A 114 2.37 -11.57 -16.16
CA PHE A 114 1.25 -10.96 -16.86
C PHE A 114 0.27 -10.26 -15.91
N PHE A 115 -0.03 -10.85 -14.75
CA PHE A 115 -0.94 -10.25 -13.78
C PHE A 115 -0.37 -8.96 -13.17
N ALA A 116 0.95 -8.89 -12.98
CA ALA A 116 1.63 -7.68 -12.55
C ALA A 116 1.50 -6.56 -13.60
N LEU A 117 1.56 -6.90 -14.90
CA LEU A 117 1.33 -5.94 -15.98
C LEU A 117 -0.11 -5.42 -15.99
N GLU A 118 -1.08 -6.30 -15.78
CA GLU A 118 -2.49 -5.90 -15.74
C GLU A 118 -2.88 -5.16 -14.47
N LEU A 119 -2.12 -5.29 -13.39
CA LEU A 119 -2.34 -4.50 -12.17
C LEU A 119 -2.21 -3.01 -12.45
N HIS A 120 -1.30 -2.62 -13.34
CA HIS A 120 -1.14 -1.22 -13.78
C HIS A 120 -2.40 -0.62 -14.40
N ILE A 121 -3.26 -1.45 -14.99
CA ILE A 121 -4.49 -0.99 -15.63
C ILE A 121 -5.46 -0.44 -14.57
N ILE A 122 -5.69 -1.20 -13.50
CA ILE A 122 -6.58 -0.77 -12.43
C ILE A 122 -5.98 0.40 -11.67
N GLU A 123 -4.66 0.43 -11.50
CA GLU A 123 -3.97 1.57 -10.88
C GLU A 123 -4.13 2.85 -11.68
N ASP A 124 -4.03 2.78 -13.01
CA ASP A 124 -4.27 3.92 -13.90
C ASP A 124 -5.74 4.37 -13.83
N GLU A 125 -6.71 3.45 -13.82
CA GLU A 125 -8.13 3.80 -13.65
C GLU A 125 -8.41 4.41 -12.27
N PHE A 126 -7.80 3.88 -11.22
CA PHE A 126 -7.92 4.42 -9.88
C PHE A 126 -7.29 5.82 -9.78
N ALA A 127 -6.14 6.04 -10.42
CA ALA A 127 -5.54 7.36 -10.55
C ALA A 127 -6.48 8.36 -11.25
N LYS A 128 -7.07 7.98 -12.39
CA LYS A 128 -8.06 8.78 -13.12
C LYS A 128 -9.25 9.13 -12.23
N TYR A 129 -9.76 8.15 -11.48
CA TYR A 129 -10.85 8.35 -10.53
C TYR A 129 -10.50 9.37 -9.44
N LEU A 130 -9.33 9.23 -8.79
CA LEU A 130 -8.88 10.16 -7.75
C LEU A 130 -8.71 11.58 -8.29
N ILE A 131 -8.04 11.74 -9.43
CA ILE A 131 -7.81 13.05 -10.05
C ILE A 131 -9.14 13.75 -10.37
N LYS A 132 -10.09 13.01 -10.94
CA LYS A 132 -11.44 13.52 -11.19
C LYS A 132 -12.13 13.93 -9.88
N THR A 133 -12.06 13.09 -8.87
CA THR A 133 -12.71 13.31 -7.57
C THR A 133 -12.17 14.56 -6.86
N ILE A 134 -10.85 14.79 -6.93
CA ILE A 134 -10.21 16.00 -6.40
C ILE A 134 -10.65 17.23 -7.19
N LYS A 135 -10.67 17.15 -8.52
CA LYS A 135 -11.11 18.26 -9.39
C LYS A 135 -12.54 18.68 -9.11
N ASP A 136 -13.41 17.71 -8.81
CA ASP A 136 -14.82 17.94 -8.47
C ASP A 136 -15.01 18.38 -7.00
N ASN A 137 -13.93 18.42 -6.19
CA ASN A 137 -13.95 18.80 -4.78
C ASN A 137 -12.91 19.90 -4.42
N PRO A 138 -13.21 21.18 -4.69
CA PRO A 138 -12.29 22.30 -4.43
C PRO A 138 -11.89 22.50 -2.96
N SER A 139 -12.65 21.95 -2.00
CA SER A 139 -12.34 22.06 -0.57
C SER A 139 -11.34 21.00 -0.09
N TYR A 140 -11.01 20.02 -0.94
CA TYR A 140 -10.08 18.94 -0.62
C TYR A 140 -8.68 19.46 -0.22
N GLU A 141 -8.03 20.24 -1.08
CA GLU A 141 -6.67 20.75 -0.82
C GLU A 141 -6.63 21.64 0.44
N PRO A 142 -7.52 22.65 0.63
CA PRO A 142 -7.59 23.41 1.88
C PRO A 142 -7.85 22.54 3.11
N GLY A 143 -8.74 21.54 3.00
CA GLY A 143 -9.04 20.61 4.08
C GLY A 143 -7.82 19.79 4.50
N CYS A 144 -7.06 19.27 3.53
CA CYS A 144 -5.82 18.56 3.79
C CYS A 144 -4.76 19.44 4.46
N LYS A 145 -4.58 20.69 3.99
CA LYS A 145 -3.64 21.65 4.59
C LYS A 145 -4.01 22.01 6.02
N ASN A 146 -5.30 22.20 6.31
CA ASN A 146 -5.78 22.44 7.68
C ASN A 146 -5.56 21.21 8.58
N THR A 147 -5.90 20.02 8.08
CA THR A 147 -5.70 18.76 8.79
C THR A 147 -4.22 18.54 9.12
N TYR A 148 -3.32 18.80 8.17
CA TYR A 148 -1.87 18.77 8.40
C TYR A 148 -1.46 19.70 9.55
N LYS A 149 -1.92 20.96 9.55
CA LYS A 149 -1.58 21.93 10.60
C LYS A 149 -2.06 21.49 11.98
N GLU A 150 -3.26 20.92 12.06
CA GLU A 150 -3.78 20.36 13.31
C GLU A 150 -2.92 19.19 13.79
N ILE A 151 -2.58 18.24 12.90
CA ILE A 151 -1.71 17.11 13.23
C ILE A 151 -0.34 17.60 13.68
N ALA A 152 0.28 18.53 12.95
CA ALA A 152 1.61 19.05 13.26
C ALA A 152 1.66 19.73 14.64
N THR A 153 0.60 20.45 15.02
CA THR A 153 0.56 21.23 16.27
C THR A 153 -0.02 20.48 17.47
N ILE A 154 -0.75 19.37 17.28
CA ILE A 154 -1.37 18.65 18.41
C ILE A 154 -0.33 18.05 19.36
N GLY A 155 -0.53 18.18 20.67
CA GLY A 155 0.34 17.53 21.67
C GLY A 155 1.76 18.09 21.80
N THR A 156 2.14 19.12 21.03
CA THR A 156 3.44 19.79 21.07
C THR A 156 3.30 21.27 21.40
N SER A 157 4.30 21.84 22.07
CA SER A 157 4.42 23.28 22.33
C SER A 157 5.30 24.01 21.33
N VAL A 158 5.91 23.29 20.37
CA VAL A 158 6.76 23.87 19.34
C VAL A 158 5.87 24.56 18.29
N PRO A 159 5.98 25.88 18.07
CA PRO A 159 5.22 26.57 17.04
C PRO A 159 5.48 25.98 15.66
N LEU A 160 4.47 25.95 14.79
CA LEU A 160 4.52 25.28 13.48
C LEU A 160 5.69 25.80 12.63
N GLU A 161 5.94 27.11 12.65
CA GLU A 161 7.01 27.80 11.93
C GLU A 161 8.43 27.44 12.41
N GLN A 162 8.55 26.73 13.53
CA GLN A 162 9.82 26.22 14.07
C GLN A 162 9.94 24.70 13.91
N GLN A 163 8.97 24.06 13.26
CA GLN A 163 8.98 22.61 13.01
C GLN A 163 9.63 22.31 11.67
N ALA A 164 10.28 21.15 11.59
CA ALA A 164 10.80 20.56 10.36
C ALA A 164 10.18 19.16 10.24
N ASN A 165 8.97 19.10 9.72
CA ASN A 165 8.15 17.91 9.67
C ASN A 165 8.46 17.08 8.44
N VAL A 166 8.65 15.78 8.66
CA VAL A 166 8.80 14.78 7.60
C VAL A 166 7.50 14.00 7.50
N ILE A 167 6.98 13.88 6.28
CA ILE A 167 5.72 13.21 6.00
C ILE A 167 5.99 11.92 5.22
N LEU A 168 5.72 10.78 5.85
CA LEU A 168 5.57 9.51 5.14
C LEU A 168 4.08 9.33 4.81
N SER A 169 3.71 9.61 3.56
CA SER A 169 2.33 9.57 3.11
C SER A 169 1.96 8.19 2.56
N PHE A 170 0.87 7.64 3.08
CA PHE A 170 0.21 6.46 2.53
C PHE A 170 -0.99 6.85 1.63
N ASN A 171 -1.19 8.14 1.39
CA ASN A 171 -2.19 8.60 0.43
C ASN A 171 -1.60 8.54 -0.98
N TYR A 172 -2.50 8.35 -1.95
CA TYR A 172 -2.18 8.38 -3.36
C TYR A 172 -2.09 9.80 -3.93
N THR A 173 -2.64 10.79 -3.24
CA THR A 173 -2.71 12.19 -3.66
C THR A 173 -1.69 13.03 -2.89
N THR A 174 -1.29 14.18 -3.45
CA THR A 174 -0.23 15.03 -2.90
C THR A 174 -0.65 16.48 -2.65
N PRO A 175 -1.79 16.76 -1.99
CA PRO A 175 -2.31 18.13 -1.82
C PRO A 175 -1.39 19.04 -0.99
N LEU A 176 -0.48 18.46 -0.18
CA LEU A 176 0.50 19.21 0.61
C LEU A 176 1.71 19.67 -0.20
N LEU A 177 1.92 19.07 -1.38
CA LEU A 177 3.00 19.44 -2.32
C LEU A 177 2.49 20.36 -3.44
N GLU A 178 1.18 20.63 -3.48
CA GLU A 178 0.58 21.59 -4.39
C GLU A 178 0.71 23.02 -3.86
N LYS A 179 0.89 23.98 -4.80
CA LYS A 179 0.97 25.45 -4.65
C LYS A 179 1.05 25.97 -3.20
N SER A 180 2.12 26.70 -2.87
CA SER A 180 2.38 27.22 -1.51
C SER A 180 2.47 26.10 -0.47
N ILE A 181 3.56 25.35 -0.56
CA ILE A 181 3.96 24.35 0.43
C ILE A 181 4.19 25.08 1.75
N ASP A 182 3.74 24.47 2.85
CA ASP A 182 3.97 25.05 4.18
C ASP A 182 5.45 24.89 4.57
N ASP A 183 6.10 25.97 4.99
CA ASP A 183 7.54 26.00 5.31
C ASP A 183 7.94 24.96 6.38
N SER A 184 6.98 24.52 7.21
CA SER A 184 7.21 23.48 8.21
C SER A 184 7.36 22.08 7.61
N ILE A 185 7.01 21.85 6.35
CA ILE A 185 7.20 20.56 5.67
C ILE A 185 8.62 20.50 5.13
N TYR A 186 9.47 19.74 5.83
CA TYR A 186 10.85 19.53 5.43
C TYR A 186 10.95 18.57 4.24
N TYR A 187 10.20 17.48 4.26
CA TYR A 187 10.26 16.44 3.25
C TYR A 187 8.97 15.62 3.24
N GLN A 188 8.55 15.15 2.06
CA GLN A 188 7.47 14.17 1.92
C GLN A 188 7.91 13.03 1.03
N ARG A 189 7.56 11.80 1.42
CA ARG A 189 7.68 10.60 0.59
C ARG A 189 6.35 9.87 0.54
N ASN A 190 5.96 9.40 -0.64
CA ASN A 190 4.72 8.65 -0.80
C ASN A 190 5.04 7.15 -0.91
N VAL A 191 4.35 6.32 -0.12
CA VAL A 191 4.58 4.87 -0.10
C VAL A 191 3.93 4.18 -1.30
N HIS A 192 2.78 4.70 -1.74
CA HIS A 192 1.99 4.13 -2.84
C HIS A 192 2.21 4.82 -4.19
N GLY A 193 3.36 5.48 -4.37
CA GLY A 193 3.52 6.44 -5.47
C GLY A 193 2.62 7.66 -5.27
N ASP A 194 2.30 8.38 -6.33
CA ASP A 194 1.49 9.61 -6.24
C ASP A 194 0.66 9.82 -7.50
N THR A 195 -0.37 10.69 -7.45
CA THR A 195 -1.16 11.18 -8.60
C THR A 195 -0.54 12.39 -9.32
N GLY A 196 0.51 13.01 -8.76
CA GLY A 196 0.99 14.34 -9.13
C GLY A 196 1.57 14.43 -10.55
N ASN A 197 2.19 13.35 -11.03
CA ASN A 197 2.77 13.28 -12.38
C ASN A 197 1.88 12.59 -13.43
N TYR A 198 0.60 12.32 -13.13
CA TYR A 198 -0.25 11.55 -14.03
C TYR A 198 -0.39 12.20 -15.42
N GLU A 199 -0.76 13.49 -15.49
CA GLU A 199 -0.94 14.17 -16.79
C GLU A 199 0.37 14.33 -17.57
N TYR A 200 1.49 14.57 -16.87
CA TYR A 200 2.82 14.68 -17.47
C TYR A 200 3.29 13.35 -18.06
N SER A 201 3.11 12.25 -17.32
CA SER A 201 3.53 10.91 -17.74
C SER A 201 2.77 10.38 -18.96
N GLN A 202 1.51 10.80 -19.13
CA GLN A 202 0.71 10.49 -20.32
C GLN A 202 1.24 11.18 -21.58
N THR A 203 1.89 12.34 -21.43
CA THR A 203 2.36 13.16 -22.55
C THR A 203 3.79 12.79 -23.00
N PHE A 204 4.68 12.47 -22.06
CA PHE A 204 6.11 12.25 -22.35
C PHE A 204 6.59 10.81 -22.19
N GLY A 205 5.70 9.90 -21.77
CA GLY A 205 6.01 8.49 -21.57
C GLY A 205 6.62 8.20 -20.20
N ARG A 206 5.86 7.47 -19.38
CA ARG A 206 6.22 6.76 -18.13
C ARG A 206 7.15 7.48 -17.15
N GLU A 207 6.55 8.19 -16.20
CA GLU A 207 7.15 8.63 -14.92
C GLU A 207 6.09 8.66 -13.80
N TYR A 208 5.16 7.68 -13.79
CA TYR A 208 4.01 7.68 -12.91
C TYR A 208 3.55 6.26 -12.61
N HIS A 209 3.38 5.89 -11.34
CA HIS A 209 2.49 4.80 -10.96
C HIS A 209 1.94 5.01 -9.54
N VAL A 210 0.61 4.97 -9.40
CA VAL A 210 -0.04 4.47 -8.19
C VAL A 210 0.41 3.03 -7.97
N ILE A 211 0.63 2.64 -6.71
CA ILE A 211 1.08 1.31 -6.35
C ILE A 211 0.07 0.67 -5.39
N PHE A 212 -0.60 -0.36 -5.88
CA PHE A 212 -1.17 -1.41 -5.04
C PHE A 212 -0.11 -2.49 -4.84
N GLY A 213 0.17 -2.82 -3.59
CA GLY A 213 1.23 -3.79 -3.36
C GLY A 213 1.12 -4.48 -2.01
N ILE A 214 1.66 -5.69 -1.98
CA ILE A 214 1.74 -6.46 -0.76
C ILE A 214 3.01 -6.06 0.02
N ASP A 215 3.03 -6.36 1.31
CA ASP A 215 4.25 -6.21 2.09
C ASP A 215 5.39 -7.10 1.54
N GLY A 216 6.61 -6.54 1.52
CA GLY A 216 7.80 -7.17 0.94
C GLY A 216 8.55 -8.10 1.89
N LEU A 217 8.21 -8.13 3.18
CA LEU A 217 8.94 -8.88 4.18
C LEU A 217 8.91 -10.38 3.86
N SER A 218 10.10 -11.00 3.79
CA SER A 218 10.29 -12.42 3.44
C SER A 218 9.78 -12.84 2.04
N ARG A 219 9.72 -11.91 1.08
CA ARG A 219 9.26 -12.19 -0.31
C ARG A 219 10.18 -11.68 -1.41
N MET A 220 11.26 -10.98 -1.05
CA MET A 220 12.19 -10.37 -2.02
C MET A 220 13.09 -11.39 -2.74
N ASP A 221 13.13 -12.63 -2.28
CA ASP A 221 13.88 -13.74 -2.87
C ASP A 221 13.09 -14.55 -3.91
N LYS A 222 11.82 -14.18 -4.17
CA LYS A 222 10.91 -14.89 -5.08
C LYS A 222 10.58 -14.03 -6.30
N PRO A 223 11.27 -14.22 -7.45
CA PRO A 223 11.11 -13.39 -8.64
C PRO A 223 9.69 -13.19 -9.12
N GLU A 224 8.87 -14.22 -9.01
CA GLU A 224 7.48 -14.24 -9.43
C GLU A 224 6.53 -13.50 -8.47
N ILE A 225 6.94 -13.25 -7.23
CA ILE A 225 6.14 -12.60 -6.18
C ILE A 225 6.60 -11.17 -5.93
N TYR A 226 7.92 -10.89 -5.92
CA TYR A 226 8.42 -9.58 -5.49
C TYR A 226 7.85 -8.44 -6.34
N GLN A 227 7.53 -8.68 -7.62
CA GLN A 227 6.94 -7.70 -8.52
C GLN A 227 5.59 -7.14 -8.04
N PHE A 228 4.92 -7.81 -7.11
CA PHE A 228 3.69 -7.32 -6.46
C PHE A 228 3.94 -6.58 -5.14
N THR A 229 5.20 -6.49 -4.69
CA THR A 229 5.53 -5.84 -3.43
C THR A 229 5.70 -4.34 -3.61
N LYS A 230 5.27 -3.55 -2.63
CA LYS A 230 5.47 -2.09 -2.65
C LYS A 230 6.95 -1.74 -2.82
N THR A 231 7.84 -2.41 -2.09
CA THR A 231 9.28 -2.15 -2.11
C THR A 231 9.89 -2.30 -3.50
N ALA A 232 9.61 -3.39 -4.20
CA ALA A 232 10.15 -3.61 -5.55
C ALA A 232 9.59 -2.58 -6.54
N ARG A 233 8.31 -2.26 -6.42
CA ARG A 233 7.64 -1.34 -7.35
C ARG A 233 8.06 0.11 -7.14
N VAL A 234 8.27 0.52 -5.89
CA VAL A 234 8.88 1.82 -5.56
C VAL A 234 10.32 1.90 -6.08
N LEU A 235 11.08 0.80 -6.06
CA LEU A 235 12.43 0.75 -6.63
C LEU A 235 12.43 0.92 -8.16
N GLU A 236 11.39 0.44 -8.84
CA GLU A 236 11.22 0.58 -10.29
C GLU A 236 10.71 1.97 -10.71
N LEU A 237 10.27 2.81 -9.77
CA LEU A 237 9.82 4.17 -10.07
C LEU A 237 11.02 5.11 -10.32
N PRO A 238 11.14 5.71 -11.53
CA PRO A 238 12.29 6.53 -11.86
C PRO A 238 12.39 7.81 -11.02
N ASN A 239 11.28 8.39 -10.55
CA ASN A 239 11.18 9.39 -9.46
C ASN A 239 9.69 9.59 -9.07
N GLN A 240 9.40 9.77 -7.78
CA GLN A 240 8.10 10.31 -7.32
C GLN A 240 8.06 11.83 -7.47
N TYR A 241 6.86 12.42 -7.55
CA TYR A 241 6.74 13.88 -7.58
C TYR A 241 7.31 14.48 -6.30
N LEU A 242 8.36 15.28 -6.46
CA LEU A 242 8.99 16.01 -5.38
C LEU A 242 9.35 17.42 -5.86
N PRO A 243 8.92 18.48 -5.14
CA PRO A 243 9.33 19.85 -5.42
C PRO A 243 10.86 20.00 -5.44
N GLU A 244 11.38 20.87 -6.32
CA GLU A 244 12.83 21.09 -6.48
C GLU A 244 13.53 21.43 -5.16
N GLU A 245 12.88 22.20 -4.29
CA GLU A 245 13.39 22.60 -2.97
C GLU A 245 13.63 21.41 -2.02
N MET A 246 12.94 20.29 -2.21
CA MET A 246 13.06 19.08 -1.40
C MET A 246 14.03 18.06 -2.00
N LYS A 247 14.52 18.26 -3.24
CA LYS A 247 15.45 17.32 -3.86
C LYS A 247 16.75 17.20 -3.07
N GLY A 248 17.24 15.97 -2.91
CA GLY A 248 18.43 15.66 -2.14
C GLY A 248 18.22 15.60 -0.63
N ARG A 249 16.99 15.80 -0.14
CA ARG A 249 16.59 15.52 1.24
C ARG A 249 16.10 14.08 1.39
N SER A 250 16.12 13.57 2.62
CA SER A 250 15.58 12.27 3.00
C SER A 250 14.74 12.33 4.29
N ILE A 251 14.08 11.21 4.60
CA ILE A 251 13.22 11.08 5.79
C ILE A 251 14.03 11.25 7.09
N PHE A 252 15.31 10.89 7.10
CA PHE A 252 16.12 10.79 8.32
C PHE A 252 17.27 11.78 8.38
N ASP A 253 17.29 12.81 7.52
CA ASP A 253 18.32 13.85 7.51
C ASP A 253 18.49 14.53 8.88
N ALA A 254 17.39 14.68 9.64
CA ALA A 254 17.44 15.22 10.99
C ALA A 254 18.41 14.43 11.89
N GLN A 255 18.36 13.10 11.82
CA GLN A 255 19.23 12.24 12.64
C GLN A 255 20.68 12.25 12.16
N GLU A 256 20.93 12.37 10.86
CA GLU A 256 22.28 12.52 10.32
C GLU A 256 22.98 13.79 10.82
N ASN A 257 22.20 14.86 11.04
CA ASN A 257 22.68 16.13 11.59
C ASN A 257 22.76 16.15 13.12
N GLY A 258 22.45 15.04 13.79
CA GLY A 258 22.50 14.91 15.25
C GLY A 258 21.24 15.39 15.98
N ASP A 259 20.17 15.71 15.26
CA ASP A 259 18.87 16.05 15.83
C ASP A 259 18.05 14.79 16.15
N GLU A 260 17.29 14.82 17.24
CA GLU A 260 16.40 13.72 17.64
C GLU A 260 14.99 13.92 17.06
N ILE A 261 14.40 12.86 16.47
CA ILE A 261 12.98 12.84 16.11
C ILE A 261 12.16 12.80 17.40
N LYS A 262 11.59 13.95 17.76
CA LYS A 262 10.88 14.14 19.04
C LYS A 262 9.56 13.37 19.11
N GLU A 263 8.84 13.27 17.99
CA GLU A 263 7.50 12.71 17.95
C GLU A 263 7.16 12.17 16.56
N ILE A 264 6.51 11.00 16.52
CA ILE A 264 5.92 10.39 15.33
C ILE A 264 4.40 10.46 15.49
N LYS A 265 3.71 10.99 14.48
CA LYS A 265 2.26 11.16 14.50
C LYS A 265 1.60 10.33 13.41
N PHE A 266 0.58 9.57 13.78
CA PHE A 266 -0.17 8.69 12.87
C PHE A 266 -1.55 9.29 12.61
N PHE A 267 -2.00 9.31 11.37
CA PHE A 267 -3.34 9.80 11.03
C PHE A 267 -3.94 9.00 9.87
N GLY A 268 -5.23 8.68 9.97
CA GLY A 268 -6.00 8.04 8.88
C GLY A 268 -5.54 6.63 8.51
N HIS A 269 -4.71 5.99 9.33
CA HIS A 269 -4.06 4.73 9.01
C HIS A 269 -4.78 3.54 9.67
N SER A 270 -4.95 2.44 8.93
CA SER A 270 -5.49 1.17 9.45
C SER A 270 -4.55 0.46 10.43
N LEU A 271 -3.27 0.85 10.38
CA LEU A 271 -2.11 0.20 11.02
C LEU A 271 -1.98 -1.27 10.56
N GLY A 272 -2.40 -1.56 9.33
CA GLY A 272 -2.50 -2.90 8.80
C GLY A 272 -1.15 -3.57 8.49
N GLU A 273 -1.22 -4.89 8.34
CA GLU A 273 -0.11 -5.78 8.00
C GLU A 273 0.68 -5.36 6.75
N ALA A 274 0.01 -4.81 5.74
CA ALA A 274 0.62 -4.50 4.45
C ALA A 274 1.63 -3.34 4.49
N ASP A 275 1.62 -2.56 5.58
CA ASP A 275 2.47 -1.38 5.79
C ASP A 275 3.45 -1.57 6.96
N TYR A 276 3.43 -2.73 7.60
CA TYR A 276 4.19 -3.00 8.82
C TYR A 276 5.69 -2.76 8.66
N SER A 277 6.28 -3.13 7.53
CA SER A 277 7.72 -2.93 7.27
C SER A 277 8.15 -1.46 7.32
N TYR A 278 7.28 -0.53 6.96
CA TYR A 278 7.55 0.91 7.10
C TYR A 278 7.55 1.34 8.57
N PHE A 279 6.60 0.86 9.37
CA PHE A 279 6.57 1.15 10.80
C PHE A 279 7.75 0.56 11.54
N GLN A 280 8.10 -0.69 11.25
CA GLN A 280 9.28 -1.33 11.82
C GLN A 280 10.53 -0.52 11.49
N SER A 281 10.74 -0.15 10.22
CA SER A 281 11.91 0.63 9.81
C SER A 281 11.98 1.99 10.51
N LEU A 282 10.83 2.68 10.67
CA LEU A 282 10.76 3.94 11.41
C LEU A 282 11.11 3.76 12.89
N PHE A 283 10.58 2.72 13.55
CA PHE A 283 10.80 2.46 14.97
C PHE A 283 12.23 2.00 15.29
N ASP A 284 12.81 1.16 14.42
CA ASP A 284 14.20 0.74 14.50
C ASP A 284 15.12 1.96 14.38
N GLN A 285 14.85 2.82 13.40
CA GLN A 285 15.67 4.00 13.11
C GLN A 285 15.66 5.04 14.23
N VAL A 286 14.57 5.18 14.98
CA VAL A 286 14.50 6.08 16.15
C VAL A 286 14.87 5.42 17.47
N ASP A 287 15.27 4.14 17.48
CA ASP A 287 15.42 3.32 18.69
C ASP A 287 14.23 3.53 19.64
N LEU A 288 13.02 3.17 19.20
CA LEU A 288 11.79 3.50 19.92
C LEU A 288 11.82 3.10 21.41
N TYR A 289 12.47 1.98 21.74
CA TYR A 289 12.61 1.53 23.13
C TYR A 289 13.58 2.42 23.94
N GLY A 290 14.75 2.75 23.40
CA GLY A 290 15.81 3.47 24.10
C GLY A 290 15.73 5.00 24.03
N SER A 291 15.06 5.56 23.02
CA SER A 291 14.97 7.01 22.78
C SER A 291 13.92 7.71 23.65
N LYS A 292 13.70 9.01 23.43
CA LYS A 292 12.59 9.78 24.05
C LYS A 292 11.47 10.08 23.06
N THR A 293 11.52 9.50 21.86
CA THR A 293 10.53 9.72 20.81
C THR A 293 9.14 9.36 21.30
N LYS A 294 8.18 10.25 21.07
CA LYS A 294 6.76 10.05 21.39
C LYS A 294 6.01 9.51 20.18
N LEU A 295 4.94 8.76 20.43
CA LEU A 295 3.97 8.31 19.45
C LEU A 295 2.63 8.98 19.76
N THR A 296 2.04 9.67 18.78
CA THR A 296 0.70 10.23 18.90
C THR A 296 -0.18 9.69 17.78
N PHE A 297 -1.23 8.97 18.16
CA PHE A 297 -2.23 8.45 17.22
C PHE A 297 -3.41 9.43 17.13
N CYS A 298 -3.52 10.08 15.98
CA CYS A 298 -4.53 11.09 15.67
C CYS A 298 -5.75 10.44 14.98
N TYR A 299 -6.94 10.74 15.48
CA TYR A 299 -8.22 10.24 14.97
C TYR A 299 -9.22 11.38 14.80
N THR A 300 -10.29 11.16 14.04
CA THR A 300 -11.38 12.14 13.92
C THR A 300 -12.57 11.70 14.78
N THR A 301 -13.53 12.58 15.00
CA THR A 301 -14.79 12.19 15.68
C THR A 301 -15.62 11.21 14.85
N MET A 302 -15.44 11.18 13.53
CA MET A 302 -16.12 10.25 12.63
C MET A 302 -15.46 8.87 12.61
N HIS A 303 -14.13 8.83 12.76
CA HIS A 303 -13.34 7.61 12.77
C HIS A 303 -12.52 7.55 14.05
N GLY A 304 -13.11 6.93 15.08
CA GLY A 304 -12.51 6.82 16.40
C GLY A 304 -11.25 5.94 16.44
N PRO A 305 -10.54 5.94 17.58
CA PRO A 305 -9.32 5.15 17.76
C PRO A 305 -9.58 3.66 17.63
N ASN A 306 -8.71 2.97 16.88
CA ASN A 306 -8.64 1.51 16.86
C ASN A 306 -7.54 1.04 17.82
N TYR A 307 -7.91 0.81 19.08
CA TYR A 307 -6.97 0.40 20.12
C TYR A 307 -6.32 -0.95 19.84
N ASP A 308 -7.07 -1.89 19.26
CA ASP A 308 -6.56 -3.24 18.96
C ASP A 308 -5.43 -3.16 17.93
N ALA A 309 -5.60 -2.37 16.87
CA ALA A 309 -4.58 -2.17 15.85
C ALA A 309 -3.30 -1.48 16.41
N ILE A 310 -3.45 -0.54 17.35
CA ILE A 310 -2.29 0.06 18.04
C ILE A 310 -1.56 -1.01 18.87
N ILE A 311 -2.30 -1.79 19.66
CA ILE A 311 -1.73 -2.84 20.52
C ILE A 311 -1.00 -3.88 19.67
N GLU A 312 -1.62 -4.32 18.56
CA GLU A 312 -1.04 -5.27 17.63
C GLU A 312 0.26 -4.74 17.01
N LEU A 313 0.25 -3.50 16.51
CA LEU A 313 1.45 -2.86 15.97
C LEU A 313 2.60 -2.83 16.99
N MET A 314 2.30 -2.46 18.24
CA MET A 314 3.30 -2.38 19.31
C MET A 314 3.80 -3.75 19.74
N ASN A 315 2.92 -4.74 19.83
CA ASN A 315 3.31 -6.12 20.16
C ASN A 315 4.20 -6.71 19.08
N ARG A 316 3.81 -6.55 17.82
CA ARG A 316 4.55 -7.07 16.68
C ARG A 316 5.94 -6.45 16.57
N TYR A 317 6.05 -5.13 16.74
CA TYR A 317 7.37 -4.49 16.83
C TYR A 317 8.14 -4.95 18.08
N GLY A 318 7.47 -5.18 19.20
CA GLY A 318 8.09 -5.76 20.39
C GLY A 318 8.79 -7.11 20.13
N GLU A 319 8.33 -7.92 19.19
CA GLU A 319 8.96 -9.19 18.82
C GLU A 319 10.36 -9.01 18.19
N THR A 320 10.66 -7.84 17.61
CA THR A 320 11.95 -7.55 16.96
C THR A 320 12.98 -6.95 17.94
N VAL A 321 12.54 -6.47 19.11
CA VAL A 321 13.39 -5.77 20.09
C VAL A 321 14.21 -6.75 20.93
N ILE A 322 15.52 -6.48 21.02
CA ILE A 322 16.48 -7.27 21.79
C ILE A 322 17.02 -6.46 22.98
N PRO A 323 17.07 -7.02 24.21
CA PRO A 323 16.61 -8.35 24.61
C PRO A 323 15.08 -8.51 24.56
N GLU A 324 14.58 -9.73 24.37
CA GLU A 324 13.14 -10.04 24.27
C GLU A 324 12.29 -9.49 25.44
N ALA A 325 12.89 -9.37 26.63
CA ALA A 325 12.24 -8.77 27.80
C ALA A 325 11.93 -7.27 27.62
N HIS A 326 12.71 -6.55 26.82
CA HIS A 326 12.42 -5.16 26.45
C HIS A 326 11.21 -5.10 25.52
N GLY A 327 11.19 -5.96 24.49
CA GLY A 327 10.08 -6.08 23.55
C GLY A 327 8.73 -6.31 24.23
N ARG A 328 8.64 -7.33 25.08
CA ARG A 328 7.42 -7.66 25.84
C ARG A 328 6.93 -6.54 26.77
N ASN A 329 7.80 -5.62 27.17
CA ASN A 329 7.47 -4.49 28.04
C ASN A 329 7.37 -3.15 27.30
N LEU A 330 7.52 -3.12 25.97
CA LEU A 330 7.59 -1.88 25.20
C LEU A 330 6.35 -1.01 25.38
N LEU A 331 5.16 -1.56 25.14
CA LEU A 331 3.90 -0.82 25.27
C LEU A 331 3.71 -0.27 26.69
N HIS A 332 4.01 -1.10 27.70
CA HIS A 332 3.93 -0.70 29.10
C HIS A 332 4.87 0.47 29.42
N LYS A 333 6.12 0.41 28.95
CA LYS A 333 7.11 1.47 29.11
C LYS A 333 6.65 2.78 28.46
N LEU A 334 6.18 2.73 27.20
CA LEU A 334 5.71 3.92 26.49
C LEU A 334 4.53 4.59 27.19
N LEU A 335 3.63 3.81 27.78
CA LEU A 335 2.51 4.33 28.58
C LEU A 335 2.97 4.96 29.90
N LEU A 336 3.86 4.29 30.64
CA LEU A 336 4.41 4.80 31.91
C LEU A 336 5.21 6.10 31.72
N GLU A 337 5.90 6.24 30.59
CA GLU A 337 6.69 7.42 30.25
C GLU A 337 5.86 8.54 29.59
N GLU A 338 4.54 8.35 29.47
CA GLU A 338 3.63 9.28 28.77
C GLU A 338 4.07 9.58 27.32
N ARG A 339 4.71 8.60 26.68
CA ARG A 339 5.24 8.67 25.32
C ARG A 339 4.28 8.13 24.26
N LEU A 340 3.24 7.39 24.64
CA LEU A 340 2.16 7.00 23.73
C LEU A 340 0.90 7.79 24.07
N LYS A 341 0.36 8.51 23.09
CA LYS A 341 -0.85 9.33 23.23
C LYS A 341 -1.85 9.04 22.12
N ILE A 342 -3.11 9.24 22.44
CA ILE A 342 -4.22 9.22 21.49
C ILE A 342 -4.84 10.60 21.51
N ALA A 343 -5.01 11.18 20.33
CA ALA A 343 -5.48 12.54 20.17
C ALA A 343 -6.63 12.59 19.16
N THR A 344 -7.66 13.38 19.46
CA THR A 344 -8.79 13.58 18.56
C THR A 344 -8.64 14.93 17.86
N LEU A 345 -8.61 14.90 16.54
CA LEU A 345 -8.73 16.09 15.70
C LEU A 345 -10.19 16.56 15.73
N SER A 346 -10.38 17.85 15.92
CA SER A 346 -11.71 18.45 15.84
C SER A 346 -12.01 18.70 14.38
N PRO A 347 -13.00 18.05 13.75
CA PRO A 347 -13.30 18.36 12.37
C PRO A 347 -13.71 19.83 12.28
N LEU A 348 -12.88 20.65 11.64
CA LEU A 348 -13.40 21.84 10.98
C LEU A 348 -14.32 21.33 9.88
N VAL A 349 -15.63 21.52 10.10
CA VAL A 349 -16.71 21.22 9.17
C VAL A 349 -16.29 21.65 7.76
N VAL A 350 -15.92 20.69 6.92
CA VAL A 350 -15.87 20.90 5.48
C VAL A 350 -17.27 20.56 4.99
N ALA A 351 -18.08 21.59 4.85
CA ALA A 351 -19.42 21.52 4.28
C ALA A 351 -19.37 21.21 2.78
#